data_AF-A0A256EZL7-F1
#
_entry.id   AF-A0A256EZL7-F1
#
_cell.length_a   1.000
_cell.length_b   1.000
_cell.length_c   1.000
_cell.angle_alpha   90.00
_cell.angle_beta   90.00
_cell.angle_gamma   90.00
#
_symmetry.space_group_name_H-M   'P 1'
#
loop_
_entity.id
_entity.type
_entity.pdbx_description
1 polymer ?
#
loop_
_entity_poly.entity_id
_entity_poly.type
_entity_poly.pdbx_seq_one_letter_code
_entity_poly.pdbx_strand_id
1 'polypeptide(L)'
;MYLRSASFHTYPRGWPYNPGSWLSYSRCRYRIEASNALQEGMRSTGIKTTIGPKRKPSNADIAVIWSWKHPQIIAAARQDQRPLIVMERGFIQPRFEWVSLALNGFNNRGYFPPSADNGERWQRHFSHHLRPWKDRKGYALLIGQVPGDASLNGVDIKNWAQSRTDMLRRAGHTVVYRPHPLAETVAPEGAVCSRQDLKSDLSGAEFVITYSSTTAVEAVLEGIPVCVEDAGSVAYPMASHHIGEPLRRPDRTQWCHNLAWRQWSINELRNGTAWRHLLSGFFPL
;
A
#
# COMPACT_ATOMS: atom_id res chain seq x y z
N MET A 1 -16.02 23.60 5.54
CA MET A 1 -15.18 23.41 6.74
C MET A 1 -13.78 23.89 6.41
N TYR A 2 -13.22 24.89 7.07
CA TYR A 2 -11.84 25.32 6.79
C TYR A 2 -10.89 24.51 7.68
N LEU A 3 -10.10 23.62 7.08
CA LEU A 3 -9.06 22.87 7.79
C LEU A 3 -7.97 23.86 8.22
N ARG A 4 -7.65 23.94 9.52
CA ARG A 4 -6.65 24.88 10.08
C ARG A 4 -5.49 24.18 10.76
N SER A 5 -5.67 22.92 11.16
CA SER A 5 -4.70 22.21 11.98
C SER A 5 -4.60 20.72 11.65
N ALA A 6 -3.39 20.17 11.79
CA ALA A 6 -3.12 18.75 11.62
C ALA A 6 -2.20 18.20 12.73
N SER A 7 -2.55 17.06 13.31
CA SER A 7 -1.72 16.36 14.29
C SER A 7 -1.07 15.11 13.69
N PHE A 8 0.25 15.03 13.77
CA PHE A 8 1.04 13.93 13.22
C PHE A 8 1.40 12.91 14.29
N HIS A 9 0.91 11.68 14.13
CA HIS A 9 1.13 10.56 15.06
C HIS A 9 2.07 9.48 14.45
N THR A 10 2.86 9.88 13.45
CA THR A 10 3.76 9.03 12.66
C THR A 10 5.10 8.73 13.36
N TYR A 11 5.37 9.40 14.48
CA TYR A 11 6.64 9.38 15.19
C TYR A 11 6.74 8.23 16.23
N PRO A 12 7.97 7.81 16.60
CA PRO A 12 8.17 6.90 17.73
C PRO A 12 7.57 7.44 19.04
N ARG A 13 7.29 6.54 19.99
CA ARG A 13 6.79 6.95 21.31
C ARG A 13 7.84 7.81 22.02
N GLY A 14 7.43 8.96 22.55
CA GLY A 14 8.33 9.88 23.27
C GLY A 14 9.20 10.76 22.38
N TRP A 15 9.03 10.73 21.05
CA TRP A 15 9.75 11.62 20.14
C TRP A 15 9.31 13.10 20.30
N PRO A 16 10.23 14.08 20.17
CA PRO A 16 11.69 13.95 20.09
C PRO A 16 12.39 13.94 21.47
N TYR A 17 11.65 14.11 22.56
CA TYR A 17 12.21 14.45 23.87
C TYR A 17 12.77 13.28 24.67
N ASN A 18 12.40 12.04 24.35
CA ASN A 18 12.92 10.85 25.03
C ASN A 18 14.18 10.33 24.30
N PRO A 19 15.36 10.26 24.95
CA PRO A 19 16.60 9.71 24.37
C PRO A 19 16.44 8.32 23.75
N GLY A 20 15.62 7.44 24.33
CA GLY A 20 15.33 6.12 23.78
C GLY A 20 14.59 6.14 22.44
N SER A 21 13.94 7.24 22.08
CA SER A 21 13.31 7.41 20.77
C SER A 21 14.33 7.61 19.64
N TRP A 22 15.54 8.09 19.96
CA TRP A 22 16.64 8.28 19.01
C TRP A 22 17.29 6.95 18.59
N LEU A 23 17.28 5.94 19.47
CA LEU A 23 17.69 4.56 19.11
C LEU A 23 16.76 3.96 18.04
N SER A 24 15.48 4.37 18.03
CA SER A 24 14.52 3.96 17.02
C SER A 24 14.58 4.81 15.74
N TYR A 25 15.33 5.91 15.74
CA TYR A 25 15.41 6.86 14.64
C TYR A 25 15.94 6.22 13.36
N SER A 26 17.05 5.48 13.43
CA SER A 26 17.65 4.82 12.25
C SER A 26 16.66 3.90 11.53
N ARG A 27 15.86 3.14 12.28
CA ARG A 27 14.82 2.23 11.76
C ARG A 27 13.56 2.94 11.27
N CYS A 28 13.39 4.23 11.61
CA CYS A 28 12.21 5.03 11.28
C CYS A 28 12.53 6.25 10.41
N ARG A 29 13.79 6.46 10.03
CA ARG A 29 14.30 7.69 9.43
C ARG A 29 13.45 8.15 8.25
N TYR A 30 13.19 7.24 7.31
CA TYR A 30 12.33 7.50 6.17
C TYR A 30 10.93 8.01 6.55
N ARG A 31 10.29 7.39 7.55
CA ARG A 31 8.95 7.79 8.02
C ARG A 31 8.97 9.18 8.64
N ILE A 32 10.00 9.45 9.44
CA ILE A 32 10.19 10.75 10.10
C ILE A 32 10.45 11.84 9.06
N GLU A 33 11.32 11.56 8.08
CA GLU A 33 11.61 12.47 6.97
C GLU A 33 10.35 12.79 6.15
N ALA A 34 9.61 11.76 5.73
CA ALA A 34 8.33 11.94 5.04
C ALA A 34 7.32 12.76 5.86
N SER A 35 7.25 12.50 7.17
CA SER A 35 6.34 13.23 8.08
C SER A 35 6.74 14.69 8.23
N ASN A 36 8.03 14.98 8.36
CA ASN A 36 8.54 16.34 8.44
C ASN A 36 8.31 17.09 7.13
N ALA A 37 8.59 16.45 5.99
CA ALA A 37 8.34 17.01 4.67
C ALA A 37 6.85 17.34 4.47
N LEU A 38 5.95 16.43 4.79
CA LEU A 38 4.51 16.71 4.69
C LEU A 38 4.08 17.85 5.64
N GLN A 39 4.64 17.92 6.85
CA GLN A 39 4.39 19.05 7.75
C GLN A 39 4.83 20.39 7.15
N GLU A 40 6.02 20.45 6.55
CA GLU A 40 6.53 21.65 5.87
C GLU A 40 5.59 22.06 4.73
N GLY A 41 5.18 21.11 3.90
CA GLY A 41 4.23 21.35 2.81
C GLY A 41 2.89 21.89 3.29
N MET A 42 2.32 21.30 4.34
CA MET A 42 1.05 21.75 4.94
C MET A 42 1.18 23.14 5.58
N ARG A 43 2.30 23.43 6.26
CA ARG A 43 2.56 24.76 6.84
C ARG A 43 2.66 25.84 5.78
N SER A 44 3.26 25.53 4.62
CA SER A 44 3.37 26.48 3.50
C SER A 44 2.00 26.93 2.95
N THR A 45 0.93 26.16 3.21
CA THR A 45 -0.45 26.50 2.83
C THR A 45 -1.29 27.00 4.01
N GLY A 46 -0.65 27.39 5.13
CA GLY A 46 -1.33 27.95 6.30
C GLY A 46 -1.87 26.93 7.31
N ILE A 47 -1.59 25.63 7.18
CA ILE A 47 -2.02 24.64 8.17
C ILE A 47 -1.05 24.61 9.35
N LYS A 48 -1.57 24.77 10.57
CA LYS A 48 -0.80 24.56 11.79
C LYS A 48 -0.58 23.08 12.02
N THR A 49 0.66 22.61 12.01
CA THR A 49 0.96 21.20 12.29
C THR A 49 1.61 21.00 13.65
N THR A 50 1.23 19.91 14.33
CA THR A 50 1.80 19.50 15.62
C THR A 50 2.21 18.04 15.60
N ILE A 51 3.19 17.67 16.43
CA ILE A 51 3.52 16.27 16.68
C ILE A 51 2.64 15.77 17.83
N GLY A 52 1.76 14.83 17.53
CA GLY A 52 0.88 14.19 18.49
C GLY A 52 1.52 12.95 19.13
N PRO A 53 1.07 12.53 20.32
CA PRO A 53 1.48 11.26 20.91
C PRO A 53 1.09 10.08 20.02
N LYS A 54 2.02 9.14 19.81
CA LYS A 54 1.87 8.00 18.87
C LYS A 54 0.55 7.22 18.99
N ARG A 55 0.02 7.05 20.20
CA ARG A 55 -1.15 6.19 20.47
C ARG A 55 -2.40 6.95 20.93
N LYS A 56 -2.31 8.25 21.22
CA LYS A 56 -3.43 9.02 21.78
C LYS A 56 -3.91 10.05 20.75
N PRO A 57 -5.23 10.21 20.56
CA PRO A 57 -5.76 11.29 19.72
C PRO A 57 -5.32 12.66 20.23
N SER A 58 -5.15 13.60 19.30
CA SER A 58 -4.90 15.01 19.57
C SER A 58 -6.09 15.86 19.12
N ASN A 59 -6.21 17.07 19.65
CA ASN A 59 -7.19 18.04 19.17
C ASN A 59 -6.62 18.79 17.96
N ALA A 60 -7.06 18.41 16.76
CA ALA A 60 -6.70 18.99 15.47
C ALA A 60 -7.79 18.62 14.45
N ASP A 61 -7.91 19.38 13.36
CA ASP A 61 -8.91 19.15 12.30
C ASP A 61 -8.58 17.92 11.44
N ILE A 62 -7.31 17.52 11.40
CA ILE A 62 -6.82 16.37 10.65
C ILE A 62 -5.89 15.55 11.53
N ALA A 63 -6.07 14.22 11.54
CA ALA A 63 -5.08 13.30 12.08
C ALA A 63 -4.23 12.71 10.95
N VAL A 64 -2.92 12.65 11.12
CA VAL A 64 -1.98 12.01 10.19
C VAL A 64 -1.31 10.84 10.88
N ILE A 65 -1.39 9.64 10.31
CA ILE A 65 -0.84 8.41 10.87
C ILE A 65 0.05 7.67 9.87
N TRP A 66 0.99 6.87 10.35
CA TRP A 66 1.76 5.94 9.52
C TRP A 66 1.23 4.53 9.71
N SER A 67 0.75 3.92 8.62
CA SER A 67 0.06 2.64 8.63
C SER A 67 -1.24 2.59 9.43
N TRP A 68 -2.04 1.56 9.14
CA TRP A 68 -3.32 1.31 9.82
C TRP A 68 -3.16 0.61 11.19
N LYS A 69 -2.22 1.11 12.02
CA LYS A 69 -1.81 0.48 13.29
C LYS A 69 -2.03 1.39 14.52
N HIS A 70 -2.99 2.31 14.40
CA HIS A 70 -3.30 3.34 15.40
C HIS A 70 -4.78 3.29 15.84
N PRO A 71 -5.25 2.19 16.45
CA PRO A 71 -6.69 1.94 16.65
C PRO A 71 -7.41 3.04 17.43
N GLN A 72 -6.78 3.59 18.47
CA GLN A 72 -7.37 4.67 19.28
C GLN A 72 -7.54 5.98 18.49
N ILE A 73 -6.57 6.33 17.65
CA ILE A 73 -6.63 7.53 16.79
C ILE A 73 -7.65 7.34 15.66
N ILE A 74 -7.65 6.15 15.05
CA ILE A 74 -8.61 5.77 13.99
C ILE A 74 -10.04 5.79 14.54
N ALA A 75 -10.28 5.21 15.72
CA ALA A 75 -11.59 5.18 16.36
C ALA A 75 -12.09 6.60 16.66
N ALA A 76 -11.26 7.44 17.27
CA ALA A 76 -11.61 8.84 17.53
C ALA A 76 -11.89 9.62 16.24
N ALA A 77 -11.04 9.50 15.22
CA ALA A 77 -11.25 10.16 13.94
C ALA A 77 -12.58 9.73 13.27
N ARG A 78 -12.93 8.44 13.34
CA ARG A 78 -14.21 7.93 12.83
C ARG A 78 -15.40 8.45 13.63
N GLN A 79 -15.32 8.44 14.96
CA GLN A 79 -16.36 8.93 15.86
C GLN A 79 -16.66 10.40 15.61
N ASP A 80 -15.61 11.21 15.43
CA ASP A 80 -15.72 12.66 15.24
C ASP A 80 -15.94 13.05 13.76
N GLN A 81 -16.07 12.06 12.86
CA GLN A 81 -16.08 12.24 11.39
C GLN A 81 -14.92 13.13 10.89
N ARG A 82 -13.79 13.04 11.58
CA ARG A 82 -12.62 13.85 11.33
C ARG A 82 -11.76 13.21 10.22
N PRO A 83 -11.32 14.02 9.24
CA PRO A 83 -10.24 13.68 8.31
C PRO A 83 -9.06 12.90 8.91
N LEU A 84 -8.75 11.75 8.30
CA LEU A 84 -7.53 10.97 8.56
C LEU A 84 -6.70 10.87 7.28
N ILE A 85 -5.41 11.24 7.36
CA ILE A 85 -4.43 10.97 6.31
C ILE A 85 -3.58 9.79 6.75
N VAL A 86 -3.54 8.74 5.93
CA VAL A 86 -2.72 7.56 6.17
C VAL A 86 -1.53 7.59 5.23
N MET A 87 -0.34 7.64 5.84
CA MET A 87 0.93 7.53 5.15
C MET A 87 1.36 6.06 5.08
N GLU A 88 1.78 5.63 3.90
CA GLU A 88 2.38 4.32 3.65
C GLU A 88 3.58 4.44 2.72
N ARG A 89 4.34 3.34 2.57
CA ARG A 89 5.29 3.24 1.45
C ARG A 89 4.54 3.29 0.12
N GLY A 90 5.20 3.76 -0.92
CA GLY A 90 4.66 3.78 -2.28
C GLY A 90 4.31 2.38 -2.77
N PHE A 91 3.53 2.30 -3.83
CA PHE A 91 3.07 1.05 -4.44
C PHE A 91 4.03 0.56 -5.54
N ILE A 92 4.78 1.47 -6.17
CA ILE A 92 5.70 1.18 -7.28
C ILE A 92 7.16 1.29 -6.80
N GLN A 93 8.05 0.45 -7.33
CA GLN A 93 9.48 0.49 -7.02
C GLN A 93 10.15 1.80 -7.52
N PRO A 94 11.25 2.25 -6.89
CA PRO A 94 11.75 1.84 -5.58
C PRO A 94 10.84 2.38 -4.46
N ARG A 95 10.16 1.48 -3.73
CA ARG A 95 9.03 1.86 -2.84
C ARG A 95 9.41 2.73 -1.64
N PHE A 96 10.71 2.85 -1.33
CA PHE A 96 11.23 3.70 -0.27
C PHE A 96 11.48 5.15 -0.70
N GLU A 97 11.37 5.46 -1.98
CA GLU A 97 11.50 6.83 -2.49
C GLU A 97 10.14 7.54 -2.61
N TRP A 98 9.06 6.77 -2.45
CA TRP A 98 7.69 7.21 -2.66
C TRP A 98 6.83 6.97 -1.42
N VAL A 99 6.01 7.95 -1.06
CA VAL A 99 5.06 7.88 0.06
C VAL A 99 3.65 7.89 -0.49
N SER A 100 2.87 6.86 -0.16
CA SER A 100 1.43 6.85 -0.44
C SER A 100 0.70 7.71 0.59
N LEU A 101 -0.24 8.54 0.12
CA LEU A 101 -1.13 9.32 0.99
C LEU A 101 -2.59 8.99 0.66
N ALA A 102 -3.27 8.35 1.60
CA ALA A 102 -4.68 7.97 1.45
C ALA A 102 -5.56 8.73 2.46
N LEU A 103 -6.77 9.09 2.05
CA LEU A 103 -7.78 9.69 2.94
C LEU A 103 -8.65 8.59 3.54
N ASN A 104 -8.85 8.64 4.85
CA ASN A 104 -9.80 7.84 5.64
C ASN A 104 -9.69 6.31 5.48
N GLY A 105 -8.56 5.81 4.99
CA GLY A 105 -8.31 4.39 4.74
C GLY A 105 -6.90 4.16 4.25
N PHE A 106 -6.60 2.95 3.80
CA PHE A 106 -5.28 2.55 3.29
C PHE A 106 -5.46 1.53 2.16
N ASN A 107 -4.43 1.36 1.32
CA ASN A 107 -4.53 0.56 0.09
C ASN A 107 -5.81 0.89 -0.67
N ASN A 108 -6.53 -0.09 -1.22
CA ASN A 108 -7.76 0.17 -1.97
C ASN A 108 -8.99 0.43 -1.08
N ARG A 109 -8.81 0.56 0.25
CA ARG A 109 -9.85 0.97 1.21
C ARG A 109 -9.77 2.44 1.58
N GLY A 110 -8.76 3.16 1.10
CA GLY A 110 -8.63 4.60 1.24
C GLY A 110 -9.15 5.32 0.01
N TYR A 111 -9.52 6.59 0.20
CA TYR A 111 -9.83 7.47 -0.90
C TYR A 111 -8.57 8.18 -1.39
N PHE A 112 -8.41 8.26 -2.72
CA PHE A 112 -7.37 9.01 -3.40
C PHE A 112 -8.05 9.90 -4.43
N PRO A 113 -7.75 11.21 -4.48
CA PRO A 113 -8.24 12.05 -5.55
C PRO A 113 -7.81 11.51 -6.93
N PRO A 114 -8.64 11.70 -7.97
CA PRO A 114 -8.37 11.16 -9.30
C PRO A 114 -7.14 11.77 -9.95
N SER A 115 -6.58 11.09 -10.96
CA SER A 115 -5.46 11.62 -11.75
C SER A 115 -5.80 12.98 -12.37
N ALA A 116 -4.90 13.95 -12.26
CA ALA A 116 -5.17 15.34 -12.67
C ALA A 116 -4.57 15.73 -14.04
N ASP A 117 -3.85 14.84 -14.70
CA ASP A 117 -2.94 15.20 -15.81
C ASP A 117 -2.98 14.22 -16.99
N ASN A 118 -4.05 13.42 -17.09
CA ASN A 118 -4.22 12.42 -18.15
C ASN A 118 -2.99 11.50 -18.35
N GLY A 119 -2.23 11.22 -17.29
CA GLY A 119 -1.11 10.28 -17.31
C GLY A 119 0.28 10.91 -17.44
N GLU A 120 0.43 12.23 -17.50
CA GLU A 120 1.75 12.88 -17.60
C GLU A 120 2.70 12.44 -16.47
N ARG A 121 2.22 12.41 -15.22
CA ARG A 121 2.97 11.93 -14.05
C ARG A 121 3.39 10.47 -14.21
N TRP A 122 2.48 9.63 -14.71
CA TRP A 122 2.78 8.23 -14.99
C TRP A 122 3.92 8.11 -16.01
N GLN A 123 3.82 8.84 -17.12
CA GLN A 123 4.83 8.85 -18.17
C GLN A 123 6.20 9.31 -17.67
N ARG A 124 6.23 10.37 -16.86
CA ARG A 124 7.45 10.95 -16.31
C ARG A 124 8.17 10.03 -15.32
N HIS A 125 7.43 9.32 -14.47
CA HIS A 125 8.01 8.65 -13.30
C HIS A 125 7.97 7.13 -13.33
N PHE A 126 6.97 6.51 -13.98
CA PHE A 126 6.65 5.11 -13.73
C PHE A 126 6.41 4.25 -14.98
N SER A 127 6.27 4.86 -16.16
CA SER A 127 5.99 4.17 -17.43
C SER A 127 6.95 3.02 -17.75
N HIS A 128 8.22 3.17 -17.40
CA HIS A 128 9.27 2.17 -17.61
C HIS A 128 9.03 0.84 -16.84
N HIS A 129 8.12 0.81 -15.86
CA HIS A 129 7.72 -0.41 -15.16
C HIS A 129 6.67 -1.24 -15.91
N LEU A 130 5.91 -0.65 -16.83
CA LEU A 130 4.81 -1.35 -17.50
C LEU A 130 5.33 -2.22 -18.64
N ARG A 131 5.15 -3.53 -18.49
CA ARG A 131 5.44 -4.54 -19.52
C ARG A 131 4.14 -4.99 -20.20
N PRO A 132 4.18 -5.40 -21.49
CA PRO A 132 3.04 -6.05 -22.13
C PRO A 132 2.54 -7.24 -21.31
N TRP A 133 1.24 -7.54 -21.40
CA TRP A 133 0.72 -8.76 -20.80
C TRP A 133 1.43 -9.98 -21.38
N LYS A 134 1.86 -10.87 -20.49
CA LYS A 134 2.47 -12.15 -20.84
C LYS A 134 1.37 -13.18 -21.06
N ASP A 135 1.59 -14.02 -22.06
CA ASP A 135 0.80 -15.22 -22.29
C ASP A 135 1.77 -16.39 -22.45
N ARG A 136 1.94 -17.14 -21.36
CA ARG A 136 2.89 -18.26 -21.27
C ARG A 136 2.47 -19.22 -20.18
N LYS A 137 2.98 -20.44 -20.25
CA LYS A 137 2.88 -21.42 -19.18
C LYS A 137 3.98 -21.25 -18.13
N GLY A 138 3.71 -21.74 -16.93
CA GLY A 138 4.57 -21.60 -15.76
C GLY A 138 3.90 -22.16 -14.51
N TYR A 139 4.35 -21.75 -13.34
CA TYR A 139 3.71 -22.12 -12.07
C TYR A 139 2.70 -21.08 -11.59
N ALA A 140 1.80 -21.51 -10.71
CA ALA A 140 0.96 -20.62 -9.91
C ALA A 140 1.80 -20.10 -8.72
N LEU A 141 2.07 -18.80 -8.68
CA LEU A 141 2.82 -18.18 -7.59
C LEU A 141 1.87 -17.73 -6.48
N LEU A 142 1.88 -18.43 -5.34
CA LEU A 142 1.09 -18.10 -4.17
C LEU A 142 1.88 -17.20 -3.22
N ILE A 143 1.35 -16.00 -2.94
CA ILE A 143 2.02 -15.00 -2.10
C ILE A 143 1.59 -15.11 -0.64
N GLY A 144 2.54 -15.38 0.24
CA GLY A 144 2.37 -15.29 1.68
C GLY A 144 2.25 -13.84 2.18
N GLN A 145 1.49 -13.64 3.26
CA GLN A 145 1.35 -12.36 3.95
C GLN A 145 1.58 -12.52 5.46
N VAL A 146 1.94 -11.42 6.14
CA VAL A 146 2.20 -11.40 7.58
C VAL A 146 0.91 -11.75 8.35
N PRO A 147 0.88 -12.82 9.17
CA PRO A 147 -0.29 -13.14 9.98
C PRO A 147 -0.71 -11.97 10.88
N GLY A 148 -2.01 -11.69 10.93
CA GLY A 148 -2.57 -10.59 11.72
C GLY A 148 -2.33 -9.18 11.14
N ASP A 149 -1.82 -9.05 9.92
CA ASP A 149 -1.72 -7.74 9.27
C ASP A 149 -3.10 -7.12 9.01
N ALA A 150 -3.19 -5.79 9.11
CA ALA A 150 -4.45 -5.05 8.92
C ALA A 150 -5.07 -5.29 7.53
N SER A 151 -4.26 -5.56 6.51
CA SER A 151 -4.73 -5.87 5.15
C SER A 151 -5.46 -7.22 5.03
N LEU A 152 -5.34 -8.09 6.03
CA LEU A 152 -6.01 -9.40 6.06
C LEU A 152 -7.44 -9.33 6.60
N ASN A 153 -7.81 -8.24 7.27
CA ASN A 153 -9.14 -8.07 7.86
C ASN A 153 -9.64 -9.28 8.68
N GLY A 154 -8.74 -9.90 9.46
CA GLY A 154 -9.05 -11.04 10.32
C GLY A 154 -8.95 -12.42 9.67
N VAL A 155 -8.59 -12.51 8.39
CA VAL A 155 -8.38 -13.81 7.71
C VAL A 155 -7.19 -14.57 8.28
N ASP A 156 -7.40 -15.86 8.53
CA ASP A 156 -6.32 -16.81 8.80
C ASP A 156 -5.57 -17.12 7.51
N ILE A 157 -4.48 -16.38 7.30
CA ILE A 157 -3.70 -16.47 6.07
C ILE A 157 -3.03 -17.83 5.86
N LYS A 158 -2.77 -18.60 6.93
CA LYS A 158 -2.13 -19.92 6.80
C LYS A 158 -3.13 -20.94 6.26
N ASN A 159 -4.32 -20.99 6.87
CA ASN A 159 -5.41 -21.85 6.41
C ASN A 159 -5.88 -21.44 5.01
N TRP A 160 -5.94 -20.13 4.73
CA TRP A 160 -6.16 -19.62 3.38
C TRP A 160 -5.13 -20.16 2.38
N ALA A 161 -3.84 -20.05 2.68
CA ALA A 161 -2.77 -20.49 1.77
C ALA A 161 -2.81 -22.01 1.52
N GLN A 162 -3.12 -22.83 2.54
CA GLN A 162 -3.31 -24.27 2.37
C GLN A 162 -4.48 -24.58 1.44
N SER A 163 -5.65 -24.02 1.74
CA SER A 163 -6.85 -24.22 0.92
C SER A 163 -6.63 -23.84 -0.55
N ARG A 164 -5.90 -22.74 -0.82
CA ARG A 164 -5.61 -22.30 -2.20
C ARG A 164 -4.60 -23.20 -2.88
N THR A 165 -3.61 -23.71 -2.15
CA THR A 165 -2.68 -24.72 -2.66
C THR A 165 -3.42 -25.98 -3.10
N ASP A 166 -4.33 -26.48 -2.29
CA ASP A 166 -5.11 -27.69 -2.60
C ASP A 166 -6.02 -27.49 -3.82
N MET A 167 -6.63 -26.30 -3.97
CA MET A 167 -7.42 -25.96 -5.15
C MET A 167 -6.58 -25.90 -6.42
N LEU A 168 -5.43 -25.21 -6.38
CA LEU A 168 -4.54 -25.07 -7.53
C LEU A 168 -3.97 -26.42 -7.97
N ARG A 169 -3.58 -27.27 -7.02
CA ARG A 169 -3.10 -28.63 -7.31
C ARG A 169 -4.17 -29.51 -7.95
N ARG A 170 -5.41 -29.47 -7.44
CA ARG A 170 -6.54 -30.18 -8.05
C ARG A 170 -6.84 -29.69 -9.47
N ALA A 171 -6.59 -28.41 -9.75
CA ALA A 171 -6.69 -27.83 -11.09
C ALA A 171 -5.45 -28.12 -11.98
N GLY A 172 -4.49 -28.91 -11.50
CA GLY A 172 -3.31 -29.32 -12.28
C GLY A 172 -2.14 -28.33 -12.29
N HIS A 173 -2.17 -27.28 -11.46
CA HIS A 173 -1.07 -26.32 -11.40
C HIS A 173 0.06 -26.79 -10.47
N THR A 174 1.30 -26.57 -10.90
CA THR A 174 2.45 -26.51 -9.98
C THR A 174 2.34 -25.23 -9.15
N VAL A 175 2.42 -25.37 -7.82
CA VAL A 175 2.32 -24.23 -6.90
C VAL A 175 3.70 -23.90 -6.33
N VAL A 176 4.12 -22.65 -6.51
CA VAL A 176 5.29 -22.08 -5.83
C VAL A 176 4.78 -21.13 -4.76
N TYR A 177 5.15 -21.38 -3.51
CA TYR A 177 4.80 -20.53 -2.38
C TYR A 177 5.94 -19.58 -2.05
N ARG A 178 5.65 -18.29 -2.07
CA ARG A 178 6.60 -17.24 -1.67
C ARG A 178 6.25 -16.71 -0.28
N PRO A 179 6.99 -17.04 0.79
CA PRO A 179 6.75 -16.49 2.11
C PRO A 179 6.96 -14.97 2.16
N HIS A 180 6.35 -14.31 3.15
CA HIS A 180 6.56 -12.88 3.35
C HIS A 180 7.94 -12.64 4.00
N PRO A 181 8.81 -11.75 3.46
CA PRO A 181 10.20 -11.61 3.92
C PRO A 181 10.35 -11.12 5.37
N LEU A 182 9.33 -10.42 5.91
CA LEU A 182 9.32 -9.94 7.30
C LEU A 182 8.72 -10.94 8.29
N ALA A 183 8.06 -12.00 7.82
CA ALA A 183 7.42 -13.00 8.65
C ALA A 183 7.28 -14.28 7.82
N GLU A 184 8.35 -15.06 7.79
CA GLU A 184 8.35 -16.31 7.06
C GLU A 184 7.35 -17.29 7.69
N THR A 185 6.45 -17.78 6.85
CA THR A 185 5.47 -18.80 7.18
C THR A 185 5.89 -20.10 6.51
N VAL A 186 5.59 -21.22 7.16
CA VAL A 186 5.78 -22.55 6.58
C VAL A 186 4.98 -22.62 5.29
N ALA A 187 5.60 -23.15 4.23
CA ALA A 187 4.92 -23.36 2.97
C ALA A 187 3.77 -24.36 3.15
N PRO A 188 2.61 -24.13 2.51
CA PRO A 188 1.54 -25.10 2.52
C PRO A 188 1.98 -26.45 1.96
N GLU A 189 1.39 -27.53 2.45
CA GLU A 189 1.66 -28.87 1.97
C GLU A 189 1.36 -28.96 0.46
N GLY A 190 2.33 -29.49 -0.31
CA GLY A 190 2.21 -29.61 -1.75
C GLY A 190 2.66 -28.40 -2.57
N ALA A 191 3.02 -27.29 -1.94
CA ALA A 191 3.67 -26.16 -2.60
C ALA A 191 5.19 -26.22 -2.47
N VAL A 192 5.91 -25.78 -3.51
CA VAL A 192 7.37 -25.59 -3.44
C VAL A 192 7.66 -24.25 -2.79
N CYS A 193 8.35 -24.24 -1.65
CA CYS A 193 8.74 -23.01 -0.97
C CYS A 193 9.85 -22.29 -1.76
N SER A 194 9.58 -21.07 -2.24
CA SER A 194 10.61 -20.24 -2.87
C SER A 194 11.45 -19.49 -1.84
N ARG A 195 12.76 -19.41 -2.13
CA ARG A 195 13.75 -18.58 -1.44
C ARG A 195 14.38 -17.53 -2.35
N GLN A 196 13.82 -17.36 -3.55
CA GLN A 196 14.32 -16.43 -4.55
C GLN A 196 13.84 -15.00 -4.27
N ASP A 197 14.42 -14.03 -4.98
CA ASP A 197 13.87 -12.68 -5.01
C ASP A 197 12.54 -12.64 -5.79
N LEU A 198 11.75 -11.58 -5.55
CA LEU A 198 10.44 -11.45 -6.17
C LEU A 198 10.49 -11.38 -7.70
N LYS A 199 11.53 -10.77 -8.28
CA LYS A 199 11.65 -10.65 -9.75
C LYS A 199 11.87 -12.03 -10.37
N SER A 200 12.70 -12.85 -9.74
CA SER A 200 12.93 -14.25 -10.13
C SER A 200 11.66 -15.09 -10.02
N ASP A 201 10.90 -14.97 -8.92
CA ASP A 201 9.60 -15.64 -8.76
C ASP A 201 8.57 -15.20 -9.81
N LEU A 202 8.49 -13.90 -10.11
CA LEU A 202 7.61 -13.40 -11.16
C LEU A 202 8.05 -13.88 -12.56
N SER A 203 9.35 -14.07 -12.78
CA SER A 203 9.86 -14.52 -14.08
C SER A 203 9.44 -15.94 -14.47
N GLY A 204 9.10 -16.81 -13.51
CA GLY A 204 8.61 -18.17 -13.77
C GLY A 204 7.08 -18.35 -13.64
N ALA A 205 6.38 -17.35 -13.12
CA ALA A 205 4.94 -17.44 -12.89
C ALA A 205 4.11 -17.39 -14.19
N GLU A 206 3.10 -18.25 -14.27
CA GLU A 206 1.96 -18.14 -15.21
C GLU A 206 0.97 -17.09 -14.71
N PHE A 207 0.68 -17.12 -13.41
CA PHE A 207 -0.16 -16.14 -12.71
C PHE A 207 0.19 -16.08 -11.22
N VAL A 208 -0.22 -15.01 -10.57
CA VAL A 208 -0.01 -14.79 -9.13
C VAL A 208 -1.33 -14.88 -8.38
N ILE A 209 -1.37 -15.60 -7.25
CA ILE A 209 -2.50 -15.59 -6.31
C ILE A 209 -2.08 -14.89 -5.02
N THR A 210 -2.92 -13.96 -4.56
CA THR A 210 -2.75 -13.35 -3.24
C THR A 210 -4.10 -13.00 -2.63
N TYR A 211 -4.18 -12.93 -1.30
CA TYR A 211 -5.35 -12.41 -0.64
C TYR A 211 -5.48 -10.90 -0.90
N SER A 212 -4.50 -10.10 -0.45
CA SER A 212 -4.52 -8.64 -0.60
C SER A 212 -3.15 -7.98 -0.79
N SER A 213 -2.09 -8.77 -1.08
CA SER A 213 -0.72 -8.25 -1.09
C SER A 213 -0.48 -7.19 -2.18
N THR A 214 0.28 -6.15 -1.83
CA THR A 214 0.81 -5.17 -2.79
C THR A 214 1.74 -5.77 -3.84
N THR A 215 2.23 -7.01 -3.65
CA THR A 215 2.96 -7.76 -4.68
C THR A 215 2.17 -7.92 -5.98
N ALA A 216 0.83 -7.95 -5.90
CA ALA A 216 -0.01 -8.00 -7.09
C ALA A 216 0.15 -6.75 -7.98
N VAL A 217 0.52 -5.59 -7.43
CA VAL A 217 0.83 -4.38 -8.22
C VAL A 217 2.05 -4.63 -9.10
N GLU A 218 3.12 -5.18 -8.52
CA GLU A 218 4.35 -5.51 -9.25
C GLU A 218 4.10 -6.57 -10.32
N ALA A 219 3.31 -7.61 -10.02
CA ALA A 219 2.92 -8.63 -10.98
C ALA A 219 2.14 -8.05 -12.17
N VAL A 220 1.14 -7.20 -11.91
CA VAL A 220 0.34 -6.54 -12.96
C VAL A 220 1.22 -5.64 -13.84
N LEU A 221 2.17 -4.90 -13.24
CA LEU A 221 3.11 -4.06 -13.99
C LEU A 221 4.05 -4.91 -14.87
N GLU A 222 4.53 -6.04 -14.35
CA GLU A 222 5.34 -7.03 -15.08
C GLU A 222 4.56 -7.85 -16.13
N GLY A 223 3.27 -7.54 -16.32
CA GLY A 223 2.41 -8.18 -17.30
C GLY A 223 2.01 -9.61 -16.92
N ILE A 224 2.01 -9.96 -15.63
CA ILE A 224 1.61 -11.29 -15.16
C ILE A 224 0.18 -11.18 -14.61
N PRO A 225 -0.79 -11.96 -15.13
CA PRO A 225 -2.15 -11.92 -14.63
C PRO A 225 -2.21 -12.34 -13.16
N VAL A 226 -3.19 -11.79 -12.43
CA VAL A 226 -3.30 -11.99 -10.98
C VAL A 226 -4.72 -12.42 -10.59
N CYS A 227 -4.80 -13.28 -9.56
CA CYS A 227 -6.01 -13.61 -8.83
C CYS A 227 -5.92 -12.97 -7.44
N VAL A 228 -6.85 -12.07 -7.12
CA VAL A 228 -6.86 -11.29 -5.88
C VAL A 228 -8.22 -11.44 -5.23
N GLU A 229 -8.26 -12.00 -4.02
CA GLU A 229 -9.51 -12.37 -3.37
C GLU A 229 -10.12 -11.29 -2.47
N ASP A 230 -9.35 -10.24 -2.11
CA ASP A 230 -9.83 -9.16 -1.25
C ASP A 230 -9.76 -7.79 -1.95
N ALA A 231 -10.89 -7.09 -1.92
CA ALA A 231 -11.08 -5.79 -2.55
C ALA A 231 -10.17 -4.68 -2.01
N GLY A 232 -9.51 -4.89 -0.87
CA GLY A 232 -8.55 -3.93 -0.34
C GLY A 232 -7.18 -3.94 -1.01
N SER A 233 -6.89 -4.90 -1.89
CA SER A 233 -5.70 -4.86 -2.73
C SER A 233 -5.76 -3.72 -3.75
N VAL A 234 -4.66 -3.00 -3.93
CA VAL A 234 -4.55 -1.94 -4.94
C VAL A 234 -4.69 -2.48 -6.38
N ALA A 235 -4.32 -3.75 -6.58
CA ALA A 235 -4.41 -4.42 -7.87
C ALA A 235 -5.78 -5.08 -8.14
N TYR A 236 -6.75 -4.98 -7.22
CA TYR A 236 -8.04 -5.64 -7.35
C TYR A 236 -8.75 -5.36 -8.69
N PRO A 237 -8.82 -4.11 -9.21
CA PRO A 237 -9.46 -3.85 -10.50
C PRO A 237 -8.81 -4.57 -11.70
N MET A 238 -7.56 -5.00 -11.57
CA MET A 238 -6.75 -5.63 -12.61
C MET A 238 -6.76 -7.17 -12.53
N ALA A 239 -7.52 -7.73 -11.59
CA ALA A 239 -7.45 -9.13 -11.20
C ALA A 239 -8.70 -9.94 -11.57
N SER A 240 -8.55 -11.25 -11.70
CA SER A 240 -9.62 -12.21 -11.41
C SER A 240 -9.76 -12.37 -9.88
N HIS A 241 -10.86 -12.92 -9.40
CA HIS A 241 -11.18 -12.92 -7.95
C HIS A 241 -11.35 -14.31 -7.35
N HIS A 242 -11.52 -15.34 -8.19
CA HIS A 242 -11.62 -16.71 -7.74
C HIS A 242 -10.75 -17.65 -8.57
N ILE A 243 -10.15 -18.65 -7.93
CA ILE A 243 -9.44 -19.72 -8.63
C ILE A 243 -10.44 -20.48 -9.51
N GLY A 244 -10.07 -20.69 -10.78
CA GLY A 244 -10.93 -21.32 -11.78
C GLY A 244 -11.63 -20.33 -12.71
N GLU A 245 -11.66 -19.03 -12.36
CA GLU A 245 -12.07 -17.99 -13.30
C GLU A 245 -11.03 -17.81 -14.40
N PRO A 246 -11.44 -17.43 -15.63
CA PRO A 246 -10.51 -16.97 -16.65
C PRO A 246 -9.63 -15.83 -16.13
N LEU A 247 -8.32 -15.94 -16.35
CA LEU A 247 -7.34 -14.92 -15.96
C LEU A 247 -7.56 -13.63 -16.76
N ARG A 248 -7.80 -12.53 -16.05
CA ARG A 248 -8.05 -11.21 -16.66
C ARG A 248 -6.75 -10.52 -17.05
N ARG A 249 -6.81 -9.81 -18.19
CA ARG A 249 -5.74 -8.95 -18.74
C ARG A 249 -6.32 -7.62 -19.25
N PRO A 250 -6.92 -6.81 -18.36
CA PRO A 250 -7.59 -5.58 -18.76
C PRO A 250 -6.61 -4.54 -19.30
N ASP A 251 -7.13 -3.49 -19.94
CA ASP A 251 -6.37 -2.27 -20.14
C ASP A 251 -5.94 -1.69 -18.79
N ARG A 252 -4.67 -1.29 -18.71
CA ARG A 252 -4.02 -0.79 -17.49
C ARG A 252 -3.87 0.72 -17.48
N THR A 253 -4.22 1.41 -18.57
CA THR A 253 -3.91 2.84 -18.78
C THR A 253 -4.44 3.72 -17.65
N GLN A 254 -5.75 3.72 -17.40
CA GLN A 254 -6.33 4.56 -16.36
C GLN A 254 -5.90 4.12 -14.94
N TRP A 255 -5.71 2.82 -14.71
CA TRP A 255 -5.24 2.31 -13.43
C TRP A 255 -3.81 2.80 -13.13
N CYS A 256 -2.92 2.76 -14.11
CA CYS A 256 -1.57 3.31 -14.02
C CYS A 256 -1.56 4.83 -13.77
N HIS A 257 -2.39 5.58 -14.49
CA HIS A 257 -2.53 7.03 -14.28
C HIS A 257 -2.97 7.34 -12.85
N ASN A 258 -4.00 6.64 -12.37
CA ASN A 258 -4.47 6.80 -11.00
C ASN A 258 -3.40 6.40 -9.98
N LEU A 259 -2.69 5.29 -10.19
CA LEU A 259 -1.66 4.79 -9.27
C LEU A 259 -0.52 5.80 -9.08
N ALA A 260 -0.11 6.48 -10.15
CA ALA A 260 0.93 7.52 -10.08
C ALA A 260 0.55 8.64 -9.10
N TRP A 261 -0.71 9.06 -9.06
CA TRP A 261 -1.23 10.12 -8.18
C TRP A 261 -1.53 9.65 -6.74
N ARG A 262 -1.35 8.36 -6.44
CA ARG A 262 -1.46 7.86 -5.06
C ARG A 262 -0.18 8.02 -4.25
N GLN A 263 0.95 8.32 -4.90
CA GLN A 263 2.27 8.29 -4.27
C GLN A 263 3.16 9.49 -4.64
N TRP A 264 3.96 9.94 -3.68
CA TRP A 264 4.63 11.25 -3.71
C TRP A 264 6.10 11.13 -3.31
N SER A 265 6.96 11.88 -3.98
CA SER A 265 8.35 12.03 -3.57
C SER A 265 8.46 12.93 -2.33
N ILE A 266 9.58 12.85 -1.60
CA ILE A 266 9.86 13.73 -0.44
C ILE A 266 9.78 15.21 -0.81
N ASN A 267 10.26 15.60 -2.01
CA ASN A 267 10.21 16.99 -2.46
C ASN A 267 8.77 17.47 -2.67
N GLU A 268 7.88 16.62 -3.19
CA GLU A 268 6.47 16.97 -3.40
C GLU A 268 5.67 17.03 -2.10
N LEU A 269 6.07 16.24 -1.10
CA LEU A 269 5.56 16.40 0.27
C LEU A 269 6.00 17.76 0.82
N ARG A 270 7.30 18.08 0.70
CA ARG A 270 7.93 19.28 1.26
C ARG A 270 7.40 20.59 0.67
N ASN A 271 7.23 20.66 -0.64
CA ASN A 271 6.77 21.89 -1.32
C ASN A 271 5.22 22.02 -1.35
N GLY A 272 4.52 21.10 -0.70
CA GLY A 272 3.06 21.11 -0.56
C GLY A 272 2.29 20.65 -1.81
N THR A 273 2.96 20.17 -2.87
CA THR A 273 2.27 19.67 -4.08
C THR A 273 1.36 18.48 -3.74
N ALA A 274 1.86 17.54 -2.94
CA ALA A 274 1.05 16.41 -2.48
C ALA A 274 -0.17 16.85 -1.67
N TRP A 275 0.03 17.81 -0.75
CA TRP A 275 -1.04 18.32 0.10
C TRP A 275 -2.12 19.05 -0.71
N ARG A 276 -1.74 19.92 -1.65
CA ARG A 276 -2.68 20.62 -2.54
C ARG A 276 -3.52 19.66 -3.37
N HIS A 277 -2.92 18.58 -3.86
CA HIS A 277 -3.70 17.55 -4.55
C HIS A 277 -4.67 16.84 -3.61
N LEU A 278 -4.23 16.46 -2.41
CA LEU A 278 -5.09 15.84 -1.39
C LEU A 278 -6.29 16.72 -0.99
N LEU A 279 -6.15 18.05 -0.99
CA LEU A 279 -7.23 18.98 -0.66
C LEU A 279 -8.47 18.83 -1.54
N SER A 280 -8.28 18.50 -2.83
CA SER A 280 -9.40 18.22 -3.74
C SER A 280 -10.25 17.03 -3.30
N GLY A 281 -9.71 16.15 -2.44
CA GLY A 281 -10.43 15.02 -1.87
C GLY A 281 -11.22 15.31 -0.60
N PHE A 282 -10.96 16.43 0.09
CA PHE A 282 -11.72 16.83 1.29
C PHE A 282 -12.96 17.64 0.94
N PHE A 283 -12.92 18.33 -0.19
CA PHE A 283 -14.00 19.17 -0.71
C PHE A 283 -14.24 18.74 -2.15
N PRO A 284 -14.95 17.61 -2.38
CA PRO A 284 -15.39 17.28 -3.72
C PRO A 284 -16.16 18.49 -4.26
N LEU A 285 -15.73 18.98 -5.43
CA LEU A 285 -16.42 20.04 -6.18
C LEU A 285 -17.86 19.64 -6.49
#